data_AF-A0A3P7JDF9-F1
#
_entry.id   AF-A0A3P7JDF9-F1
#
_cell.length_a   1.000
_cell.length_b   1.000
_cell.length_c   1.000
_cell.angle_alpha   90.00
_cell.angle_beta   90.00
_cell.angle_gamma   90.00
#
_symmetry.space_group_name_H-M   'P 1'
#
loop_
_entity.id
_entity.type
_entity.pdbx_description
1 polymer ?
#
loop_
_entity_poly.entity_id
_entity_poly.type
_entity_poly.pdbx_seq_one_letter_code
_entity_poly.pdbx_strand_id
1 'polypeptide(L)'
;MITLVLLFGIAYGQHSYEDNFARTKMFPLSAAAYSEEPEKCVKVVDPQADMCRWGPDTGQVATYFCDAFDKIWNSTRTQVGMGGSLATLAASYLVESGIASGDRIRLVTFGQPKTGDYNFAELIDKKIKYSYRVVNNHDPVVHIPGFRYAHQRTEVRTNCLCIVCRHIYNTIQVCYAKGMLSTRFAVGREKRWGECTAFYFWRIEDHRHYFGKQVADFGHSGCVGKI
;
A
#
# COMPACT_ATOMS: atom_id res chain seq x y z
N MET A 1 -7.29 6.39 -50.91
CA MET A 1 -8.06 5.70 -49.85
C MET A 1 -7.05 4.81 -49.11
N ILE A 2 -6.45 5.30 -48.02
CA ILE A 2 -6.74 4.91 -46.61
C ILE A 2 -6.66 3.37 -46.47
N THR A 3 -5.70 2.80 -45.75
CA THR A 3 -5.75 2.77 -44.27
C THR A 3 -4.37 2.72 -43.61
N LEU A 4 -4.08 3.77 -42.83
CA LEU A 4 -3.04 3.81 -41.81
C LEU A 4 -3.61 3.08 -40.56
N VAL A 5 -3.18 1.85 -40.29
CA VAL A 5 -3.54 1.15 -39.04
C VAL A 5 -2.61 1.66 -37.95
N LEU A 6 -2.99 2.76 -37.31
CA LEU A 6 -2.46 3.13 -36.01
C LEU A 6 -2.96 2.10 -35.00
N LEU A 7 -2.14 1.09 -34.72
CA LEU A 7 -2.25 0.31 -33.49
C LEU A 7 -1.94 1.28 -32.33
N PHE A 8 -2.94 2.03 -31.89
CA PHE A 8 -3.02 2.47 -30.51
C PHE A 8 -3.23 1.21 -29.66
N GLY A 9 -2.16 0.43 -29.49
CA GLY A 9 -2.04 -0.42 -28.33
C GLY A 9 -2.00 0.52 -27.14
N ILE A 10 -3.16 0.81 -26.57
CA ILE A 10 -3.21 1.44 -25.26
C ILE A 10 -2.51 0.45 -24.34
N ALA A 11 -1.33 0.84 -23.84
CA ALA A 11 -0.57 0.08 -22.87
C ALA A 11 -1.38 -0.04 -21.57
N TYR A 12 -2.35 -0.94 -21.53
CA TYR A 12 -3.23 -1.19 -20.39
C TYR A 12 -2.58 -2.08 -19.31
N GLY A 13 -1.30 -2.45 -19.46
CA GLY A 13 -0.67 -3.49 -18.66
C GLY A 13 0.25 -3.05 -17.52
N GLN A 14 0.93 -1.90 -17.62
CA GLN A 14 2.11 -1.65 -16.77
C GLN A 14 1.79 -1.09 -15.37
N HIS A 15 0.60 -0.52 -15.17
CA HIS A 15 0.20 0.10 -13.90
C HIS A 15 -1.10 -0.46 -13.32
N SER A 16 -1.59 -1.58 -13.86
CA SER A 16 -2.80 -2.25 -13.38
C SER A 16 -2.52 -2.96 -12.06
N TYR A 17 -3.53 -3.03 -11.19
CA TYR A 17 -3.39 -3.70 -9.91
C TYR A 17 -3.04 -5.17 -10.06
N GLU A 18 -2.00 -5.61 -9.35
CA GLU A 18 -1.60 -7.01 -9.28
C GLU A 18 -1.88 -7.58 -7.87
N ASP A 19 -2.98 -8.33 -7.73
CA ASP A 19 -3.36 -9.03 -6.50
C ASP A 19 -2.22 -9.91 -5.96
N ASN A 20 -1.54 -10.64 -6.84
CA ASN A 20 -0.41 -11.49 -6.46
C ASN A 20 0.74 -10.69 -5.84
N PHE A 21 1.06 -9.49 -6.35
CA PHE A 21 2.09 -8.63 -5.76
C PHE A 21 1.68 -8.14 -4.38
N ALA A 22 0.41 -7.73 -4.21
CA ALA A 22 -0.10 -7.32 -2.91
C ALA A 22 -0.06 -8.46 -1.87
N ARG A 23 -0.50 -9.67 -2.25
CA ARG A 23 -0.55 -10.84 -1.35
C ARG A 23 0.81 -11.42 -1.02
N THR A 24 1.69 -11.58 -2.01
CA THR A 24 2.90 -12.39 -1.86
C THR A 24 4.16 -11.57 -1.59
N LYS A 25 4.13 -10.26 -1.84
CA LYS A 25 5.26 -9.37 -1.61
C LYS A 25 4.92 -8.35 -0.52
N MET A 26 3.90 -7.53 -0.76
CA MET A 26 3.65 -6.36 0.08
C MET A 26 3.01 -6.72 1.43
N PHE A 27 2.13 -7.72 1.48
CA PHE A 27 1.49 -8.14 2.73
C PHE A 27 2.47 -8.81 3.72
N PRO A 28 3.33 -9.77 3.32
CA PRO A 28 4.37 -10.30 4.21
C PRO A 28 5.34 -9.22 4.70
N LEU A 29 5.76 -8.27 3.84
CA LEU A 29 6.59 -7.15 4.27
C LEU A 29 5.88 -6.24 5.29
N SER A 30 4.58 -6.02 5.12
CA SER A 30 3.78 -5.24 6.08
C SER A 30 3.60 -5.99 7.40
N ALA A 31 3.42 -7.31 7.36
CA ALA A 31 3.31 -8.16 8.54
C ALA A 31 4.65 -8.32 9.27
N ALA A 32 5.79 -8.26 8.55
CA ALA A 32 7.12 -8.30 9.14
C ALA A 32 7.34 -7.23 10.21
N ALA A 33 6.72 -6.05 10.05
CA ALA A 33 6.79 -4.96 11.02
C ALA A 33 6.18 -5.30 12.39
N TYR A 34 5.39 -6.38 12.48
CA TYR A 34 4.81 -6.89 13.71
C TYR A 34 5.55 -8.08 14.29
N SER A 35 6.60 -8.58 13.62
CA SER A 35 7.34 -9.75 14.06
C SER A 35 8.55 -9.37 14.90
N GLU A 36 8.90 -10.21 15.88
CA GLU A 36 10.19 -10.11 16.58
C GLU A 36 11.36 -10.61 15.70
N GLU A 37 11.05 -11.39 14.66
CA GLU A 37 12.00 -11.95 13.69
C GLU A 37 11.57 -11.56 12.25
N PRO A 38 11.57 -10.25 11.91
CA PRO A 38 11.07 -9.73 10.63
C PRO A 38 11.78 -10.33 9.42
N GLU A 39 13.04 -10.75 9.56
CA GLU A 39 13.84 -11.39 8.52
C GLU A 39 13.22 -12.70 8.01
N LYS A 40 12.44 -13.41 8.84
CA LYS A 40 11.70 -14.60 8.39
C LYS A 40 10.69 -14.24 7.31
N CYS A 41 9.93 -13.18 7.54
CA CYS A 41 8.96 -12.65 6.58
C CYS A 41 9.63 -12.09 5.32
N VAL A 42 10.75 -11.36 5.49
CA VAL A 42 11.51 -10.83 4.34
C VAL A 42 12.04 -11.97 3.47
N LYS A 43 12.53 -13.07 4.07
CA LYS A 43 13.02 -14.25 3.33
C LYS A 43 11.94 -15.02 2.57
N VAL A 44 10.67 -14.92 2.98
CA VAL A 44 9.54 -15.44 2.19
C VAL A 44 9.37 -14.64 0.89
N VAL A 45 9.65 -13.33 0.94
CA VAL A 45 9.48 -12.40 -0.19
C VAL A 45 10.70 -12.44 -1.11
N ASP A 46 11.89 -12.49 -0.53
CA ASP A 46 13.17 -12.57 -1.20
C ASP A 46 14.10 -13.51 -0.41
N PRO A 47 14.25 -14.78 -0.84
CA PRO A 47 15.12 -15.74 -0.15
C PRO A 47 16.60 -15.33 -0.12
N GLN A 48 17.02 -14.41 -0.99
CA GLN A 48 18.38 -13.86 -1.04
C GLN A 48 18.54 -12.62 -0.17
N ALA A 49 17.45 -12.13 0.44
CA ALA A 49 17.52 -11.00 1.34
C ALA A 49 18.32 -11.37 2.59
N ASP A 50 19.46 -10.72 2.71
CA ASP A 50 20.24 -10.71 3.92
C ASP A 50 19.90 -9.45 4.73
N MET A 51 19.87 -9.61 6.06
CA MET A 51 19.85 -8.47 6.97
C MET A 51 20.99 -7.53 6.58
N CYS A 52 20.74 -6.22 6.57
CA CYS A 52 21.73 -5.21 6.18
C CYS A 52 23.04 -5.38 6.98
N ARG A 53 23.97 -6.17 6.44
CA ARG A 53 25.38 -6.24 6.83
C ARG A 53 26.15 -5.64 5.69
N TRP A 54 26.10 -4.31 5.62
CA TRP A 54 26.94 -3.58 4.69
C TRP A 54 28.37 -3.83 5.16
N GLY A 55 29.16 -4.49 4.32
CA GLY A 55 30.50 -4.97 4.67
C GLY A 55 31.38 -3.82 5.18
N PRO A 56 32.50 -4.11 5.86
CA PRO A 56 33.40 -3.09 6.41
C PRO A 56 33.84 -2.02 5.38
N ASP A 57 33.78 -2.33 4.09
CA ASP A 57 34.19 -1.47 2.97
C ASP A 57 33.10 -0.53 2.45
N THR A 58 31.86 -0.59 2.95
CA THR A 58 30.75 0.26 2.44
C THR A 58 30.81 1.71 2.94
N GLY A 59 31.77 2.02 3.81
CA GLY A 59 31.98 3.34 4.37
C GLY A 59 30.92 3.74 5.40
N GLN A 60 31.22 4.79 6.16
CA GLN A 60 30.40 5.24 7.29
C GLN A 60 28.97 5.62 6.87
N VAL A 61 28.79 6.15 5.66
CA VAL A 61 27.47 6.58 5.17
C VAL A 61 26.50 5.41 5.06
N ALA A 62 26.92 4.30 4.46
CA ALA A 62 26.07 3.11 4.34
C ALA A 62 25.73 2.54 5.73
N THR A 63 26.71 2.52 6.64
CA THR A 63 26.51 2.12 8.05
C THR A 63 25.49 3.01 8.75
N TYR A 64 25.55 4.34 8.60
CA TYR A 64 24.57 5.25 9.18
C TYR A 64 23.16 5.04 8.63
N PHE A 65 23.01 4.76 7.33
CA PHE A 65 21.70 4.48 6.75
C PHE A 65 21.10 3.16 7.25
N CYS A 66 21.93 2.13 7.42
CA CYS A 66 21.49 0.85 7.97
C CYS A 66 21.15 0.96 9.44
N ASP A 67 22.00 1.61 10.22
CA ASP A 67 21.74 1.86 11.64
C ASP A 67 20.51 2.75 11.83
N ALA A 68 20.26 3.73 10.95
CA ALA A 68 19.03 4.51 10.96
C ALA A 68 17.81 3.66 10.59
N PHE A 69 17.89 2.82 9.55
CA PHE A 69 16.81 1.93 9.15
C PHE A 69 16.51 0.88 10.24
N ASP A 70 17.54 0.25 10.80
CA ASP A 70 17.44 -0.71 11.90
C ASP A 70 16.96 -0.06 13.18
N LYS A 71 17.38 1.17 13.51
CA LYS A 71 16.85 1.92 14.66
C LYS A 71 15.39 2.29 14.45
N ILE A 72 15.02 2.75 13.26
CA ILE A 72 13.61 3.01 12.91
C ILE A 72 12.82 1.72 13.05
N TRP A 73 13.30 0.59 12.50
CA TRP A 73 12.65 -0.72 12.50
C TRP A 73 12.57 -1.37 13.91
N ASN A 74 13.61 -1.25 14.72
CA ASN A 74 13.66 -1.80 16.07
C ASN A 74 12.92 -0.91 17.10
N SER A 75 12.82 0.41 16.84
CA SER A 75 12.00 1.32 17.66
C SER A 75 10.51 1.32 17.27
N THR A 76 10.12 0.64 16.19
CA THR A 76 8.76 0.69 15.62
C THR A 76 7.73 -0.28 16.20
N ARG A 77 7.92 -0.79 17.42
CA ARG A 77 6.86 -1.51 18.15
C ARG A 77 5.55 -0.69 18.29
N THR A 78 5.55 0.61 17.98
CA THR A 78 4.42 1.55 18.11
C THR A 78 3.88 2.15 16.79
N GLN A 79 4.44 1.91 15.60
CA GLN A 79 3.90 2.49 14.32
C GLN A 79 2.82 1.62 13.65
N VAL A 80 2.04 0.92 14.47
CA VAL A 80 0.89 0.10 14.07
C VAL A 80 -0.12 1.01 13.34
N GLY A 81 -0.23 0.86 12.02
CA GLY A 81 -1.11 1.67 11.15
C GLY A 81 -0.49 2.90 10.48
N MET A 82 0.71 3.35 10.87
CA MET A 82 1.41 4.48 10.23
C MET A 82 2.33 4.09 9.06
N GLY A 83 2.65 2.80 8.92
CA GLY A 83 3.54 2.29 7.86
C GLY A 83 3.09 2.66 6.45
N GLY A 84 1.78 2.71 6.18
CA GLY A 84 1.25 3.13 4.88
C GLY A 84 1.53 4.61 4.56
N SER A 85 1.42 5.49 5.56
CA SER A 85 1.78 6.92 5.40
C SER A 85 3.29 7.09 5.24
N LEU A 86 4.09 6.39 6.04
CA LEU A 86 5.55 6.45 5.95
C LEU A 86 6.06 5.95 4.60
N ALA A 87 5.51 4.84 4.09
CA ALA A 87 5.82 4.34 2.75
C ALA A 87 5.48 5.36 1.66
N THR A 88 4.38 6.10 1.83
CA THR A 88 3.96 7.14 0.87
C THR A 88 4.88 8.37 0.91
N LEU A 89 5.30 8.79 2.10
CA LEU A 89 6.31 9.85 2.26
C LEU A 89 7.67 9.44 1.69
N ALA A 90 8.11 8.21 1.95
CA ALA A 90 9.35 7.67 1.40
C ALA A 90 9.30 7.62 -0.13
N ALA A 91 8.19 7.16 -0.70
CA ALA A 91 7.99 7.15 -2.14
C ALA A 91 7.99 8.57 -2.74
N SER A 92 7.36 9.54 -2.06
CA SER A 92 7.42 10.95 -2.44
C SER A 92 8.85 11.46 -2.47
N TYR A 93 9.63 11.18 -1.42
CA TYR A 93 11.01 11.61 -1.33
C TYR A 93 11.85 11.02 -2.47
N LEU A 94 11.70 9.72 -2.78
CA LEU A 94 12.44 9.05 -3.85
C LEU A 94 12.19 9.70 -5.22
N VAL A 95 10.96 10.12 -5.50
CA VAL A 95 10.64 10.78 -6.79
C VAL A 95 11.04 12.24 -6.81
N GLU A 96 10.76 12.99 -5.74
CA GLU A 96 11.06 14.42 -5.70
C GLU A 96 12.56 14.72 -5.60
N SER A 97 13.34 13.84 -4.97
CA SER A 97 14.81 13.92 -4.95
C SER A 97 15.48 13.41 -6.24
N GLY A 98 14.72 12.84 -7.17
CA GLY A 98 15.25 12.27 -8.42
C GLY A 98 16.00 10.94 -8.27
N ILE A 99 16.00 10.32 -7.07
CA ILE A 99 16.63 9.01 -6.82
C ILE A 99 15.94 7.92 -7.65
N ALA A 100 14.62 7.98 -7.78
CA ALA A 100 13.85 7.04 -8.60
C ALA A 100 12.80 7.75 -9.46
N SER A 101 12.72 7.38 -10.74
CA SER A 101 11.53 7.69 -11.55
C SER A 101 10.33 6.97 -10.95
N GLY A 102 9.19 7.66 -10.87
CA GLY A 102 7.97 7.10 -10.31
C GLY A 102 7.38 5.93 -11.10
N ASP A 103 7.75 5.75 -12.38
CA ASP A 103 7.41 4.55 -13.16
C ASP A 103 8.13 3.29 -12.67
N ARG A 104 9.22 3.45 -11.89
CA ARG A 104 9.95 2.36 -11.24
C ARG A 104 9.46 2.06 -9.83
N ILE A 105 8.52 2.86 -9.31
CA ILE A 105 7.99 2.70 -7.96
C ILE A 105 6.65 1.97 -8.03
N ARG A 106 6.52 0.90 -7.25
CA ARG A 106 5.26 0.20 -7.01
C ARG A 106 4.87 0.39 -5.55
N LEU A 107 3.94 1.29 -5.29
CA LEU A 107 3.45 1.61 -3.96
C LEU A 107 2.16 0.82 -3.68
N VAL A 108 2.20 -0.06 -2.69
CA VAL A 108 1.00 -0.69 -2.12
C VAL A 108 1.01 -0.51 -0.61
N THR A 109 -0.07 -0.01 -0.06
CA THR A 109 -0.23 0.21 1.38
C THR A 109 -1.45 -0.53 1.91
N PHE A 110 -1.47 -0.83 3.21
CA PHE A 110 -2.61 -1.46 3.89
C PHE A 110 -3.11 -0.54 5.00
N GLY A 111 -4.42 -0.27 5.04
CA GLY A 111 -5.06 0.52 6.10
C GLY A 111 -4.50 1.94 6.24
N GLN A 112 -3.98 2.52 5.16
CA GLN A 112 -3.24 3.78 5.23
C GLN A 112 -4.13 4.96 5.69
N PRO A 113 -3.72 5.71 6.73
CA PRO A 113 -4.33 6.99 7.10
C PRO A 113 -4.03 8.07 6.06
N LYS A 114 -4.79 9.16 6.06
CA LYS A 114 -4.58 10.28 5.13
C LYS A 114 -3.21 10.91 5.41
N THR A 115 -2.33 10.98 4.42
CA THR A 115 -0.91 11.31 4.67
C THR A 115 -0.61 12.80 4.52
N GLY A 116 -1.29 13.49 3.61
CA GLY A 116 -1.04 14.90 3.33
C GLY A 116 -2.30 15.60 2.84
N ASP A 117 -2.14 16.86 2.43
CA ASP A 117 -3.22 17.65 1.85
C ASP A 117 -3.56 17.22 0.42
N TYR A 118 -4.49 17.93 -0.21
CA TYR A 118 -4.88 17.66 -1.60
C TYR A 118 -3.73 17.81 -2.60
N ASN A 119 -2.81 18.77 -2.37
CA ASN A 119 -1.65 18.98 -3.24
C ASN A 119 -0.69 17.79 -3.16
N PHE A 120 -0.45 17.30 -1.95
CA PHE A 120 0.36 16.11 -1.74
C PHE A 120 -0.27 14.87 -2.39
N ALA A 121 -1.57 14.65 -2.19
CA ALA A 121 -2.28 13.54 -2.82
C ALA A 121 -2.21 13.59 -4.36
N GLU A 122 -2.40 14.78 -4.95
CA GLU A 122 -2.29 14.98 -6.41
C GLU A 122 -0.86 14.78 -6.92
N LEU A 123 0.15 15.21 -6.16
CA LEU A 123 1.55 14.98 -6.48
C LEU A 123 1.86 13.49 -6.58
N ILE A 124 1.42 12.69 -5.60
CA ILE A 124 1.63 11.23 -5.61
C ILE A 124 0.93 10.59 -6.80
N ASP A 125 -0.34 10.93 -7.06
CA ASP A 125 -1.08 10.45 -8.24
C ASP A 125 -0.37 10.77 -9.57
N LYS A 126 0.21 11.97 -9.65
CA LYS A 126 0.90 12.43 -10.86
C LYS A 126 2.22 11.71 -11.05
N LYS A 127 2.98 11.53 -9.97
CA LYS A 127 4.36 11.03 -10.00
C LYS A 127 4.45 9.50 -9.98
N ILE A 128 3.58 8.80 -9.26
CA ILE A 128 3.68 7.35 -9.04
C ILE A 128 2.41 6.67 -9.60
N LYS A 129 2.51 6.09 -10.80
CA LYS A 129 1.36 5.51 -11.50
C LYS A 129 0.88 4.19 -10.90
N TYR A 130 1.79 3.37 -10.37
CA TYR A 130 1.44 2.19 -9.59
C TYR A 130 1.38 2.57 -8.10
N SER A 131 0.25 3.12 -7.67
CA SER A 131 0.00 3.52 -6.28
C SER A 131 -1.38 3.03 -5.87
N TYR A 132 -1.44 2.08 -4.94
CA TYR A 132 -2.66 1.36 -4.51
C TYR A 132 -2.75 1.28 -2.99
N ARG A 133 -3.92 1.59 -2.43
CA ARG A 133 -4.19 1.52 -1.00
C ARG A 133 -5.21 0.43 -0.72
N VAL A 134 -4.77 -0.67 -0.11
CA VAL A 134 -5.63 -1.78 0.30
C VAL A 134 -6.29 -1.45 1.63
N VAL A 135 -7.61 -1.39 1.65
CA VAL A 135 -8.43 -0.99 2.79
C VAL A 135 -9.47 -2.06 3.04
N ASN A 136 -9.56 -2.55 4.27
CA ASN A 136 -10.55 -3.54 4.61
C ASN A 136 -11.80 -2.88 5.21
N ASN A 137 -12.94 -3.06 4.55
CA ASN A 137 -14.28 -2.83 5.07
C ASN A 137 -14.46 -1.54 5.90
N HIS A 138 -14.68 -1.64 7.23
CA HIS A 138 -14.94 -0.49 8.11
C HIS A 138 -13.70 -0.11 8.95
N ASP A 139 -12.51 -0.22 8.37
CA ASP A 139 -11.27 0.26 8.97
C ASP A 139 -11.37 1.76 9.33
N PRO A 140 -11.31 2.14 10.62
CA PRO A 140 -11.37 3.55 11.03
C PRO A 140 -10.10 4.33 10.72
N VAL A 141 -8.95 3.67 10.59
CA VAL A 141 -7.63 4.34 10.45
C VAL A 141 -7.54 5.09 9.13
N VAL A 142 -8.20 4.61 8.08
CA VAL A 142 -8.20 5.30 6.79
C VAL A 142 -8.97 6.61 6.81
N HIS A 143 -9.77 6.91 7.83
CA HIS A 143 -10.54 8.15 7.90
C HIS A 143 -9.78 9.30 8.56
N ILE A 144 -8.70 8.99 9.27
CA ILE A 144 -7.88 9.94 10.03
C ILE A 144 -6.58 10.29 9.30
N PRO A 145 -6.00 11.47 9.55
CA PRO A 145 -6.63 12.68 10.11
C PRO A 145 -7.73 13.22 9.20
N GLY A 146 -8.69 13.96 9.78
CA GLY A 146 -9.86 14.46 9.06
C GLY A 146 -9.59 15.67 8.16
N PHE A 147 -10.29 16.77 8.42
CA PHE A 147 -10.34 17.99 7.60
C PHE A 147 -8.96 18.42 7.03
N ARG A 148 -8.94 18.75 5.72
CA ARG A 148 -7.77 19.14 4.90
C ARG A 148 -6.78 18.04 4.52
N TYR A 149 -6.97 16.80 4.95
CA TYR A 149 -6.16 15.68 4.48
C TYR A 149 -6.90 14.85 3.44
N ALA A 150 -6.14 14.33 2.47
CA ALA A 150 -6.64 13.56 1.35
C ALA A 150 -5.85 12.27 1.15
N HIS A 151 -6.50 11.29 0.52
CA HIS A 151 -5.84 10.07 0.05
C HIS A 151 -5.41 10.23 -1.39
N GLN A 152 -4.29 9.59 -1.74
CA GLN A 152 -3.99 9.30 -3.14
C GLN A 152 -5.00 8.30 -3.74
N ARG A 153 -5.22 8.40 -5.04
CA ARG A 153 -6.48 8.10 -5.76
C ARG A 153 -6.84 6.64 -5.95
N THR A 154 -5.97 5.67 -5.70
CA THR A 154 -6.32 4.27 -5.98
C THR A 154 -6.54 3.47 -4.72
N GLU A 155 -7.74 2.94 -4.58
CA GLU A 155 -8.14 2.17 -3.41
C GLU A 155 -8.54 0.76 -3.80
N VAL A 156 -8.24 -0.19 -2.93
CA VAL A 156 -8.56 -1.59 -3.07
C VAL A 156 -9.35 -1.98 -1.84
N ARG A 157 -10.65 -2.25 -1.97
CA ARG A 157 -11.60 -2.41 -0.86
C ARG A 157 -12.32 -3.75 -0.89
N THR A 158 -12.85 -4.16 0.26
CA THR A 158 -13.88 -5.21 0.31
C THR A 158 -15.27 -4.57 0.23
N ASN A 159 -16.19 -5.17 -0.52
CA ASN A 159 -17.60 -4.76 -0.60
C ASN A 159 -17.81 -3.29 -1.07
N CYS A 160 -17.56 -3.03 -2.35
CA CYS A 160 -17.68 -1.69 -2.97
C CYS A 160 -19.11 -1.18 -3.21
N LEU A 161 -20.11 -1.65 -2.45
CA LEU A 161 -21.48 -1.18 -2.59
C LEU A 161 -21.65 0.17 -1.88
N CYS A 162 -21.17 1.25 -2.50
CA CYS A 162 -21.32 2.61 -2.01
C CYS A 162 -22.70 3.16 -2.41
N ILE A 163 -23.70 3.04 -1.52
CA ILE A 163 -25.08 3.53 -1.80
C ILE A 163 -25.20 5.05 -1.62
N VAL A 164 -24.31 5.70 -0.87
CA VAL A 164 -24.39 7.13 -0.53
C VAL A 164 -23.02 7.80 -0.61
N CYS A 165 -22.60 8.28 -1.78
CA CYS A 165 -21.36 9.04 -1.97
C CYS A 165 -21.58 10.20 -2.96
N ARG A 166 -21.35 11.45 -2.52
CA ARG A 166 -21.58 12.67 -3.32
C ARG A 166 -20.31 13.55 -3.32
N HIS A 167 -19.83 13.85 -4.53
CA HIS A 167 -18.73 14.74 -4.96
C HIS A 167 -17.41 14.08 -5.42
N ILE A 168 -16.59 14.84 -6.14
CA ILE A 168 -15.93 14.49 -7.42
C ILE A 168 -14.45 14.09 -7.24
N TYR A 169 -14.00 12.94 -7.79
CA TYR A 169 -12.68 12.67 -8.42
C TYR A 169 -12.66 11.25 -9.06
N ASN A 170 -11.80 11.00 -10.08
CA ASN A 170 -11.68 9.72 -10.83
C ASN A 170 -10.85 8.65 -10.05
N THR A 171 -11.41 8.02 -9.03
CA THR A 171 -10.75 6.96 -8.24
C THR A 171 -10.87 5.61 -8.95
N ILE A 172 -9.75 4.87 -9.09
CA ILE A 172 -9.82 3.44 -9.47
C ILE A 172 -10.05 2.65 -8.18
N GLN A 173 -11.11 1.84 -8.18
CA GLN A 173 -11.44 0.96 -7.06
C GLN A 173 -11.26 -0.50 -7.47
N VAL A 174 -10.54 -1.26 -6.66
CA VAL A 174 -10.41 -2.71 -6.80
C VAL A 174 -11.21 -3.37 -5.68
N CYS A 175 -12.16 -4.22 -6.02
CA CYS A 175 -13.20 -4.68 -5.11
C CYS A 175 -13.08 -6.17 -4.85
N TYR A 176 -12.71 -6.56 -3.65
CA TYR A 176 -12.75 -7.94 -3.18
C TYR A 176 -14.10 -8.31 -2.57
N ALA A 177 -14.38 -9.62 -2.56
CA ALA A 177 -15.33 -10.20 -1.63
C ALA A 177 -14.88 -9.96 -0.17
N LYS A 178 -15.82 -10.00 0.77
CA LYS A 178 -15.57 -9.76 2.22
C LYS A 178 -14.37 -10.58 2.72
N GLY A 179 -13.46 -9.92 3.44
CA GLY A 179 -12.25 -10.55 4.02
C GLY A 179 -11.13 -10.87 3.02
N MET A 180 -11.28 -10.50 1.74
CA MET A 180 -10.27 -10.71 0.68
C MET A 180 -9.82 -12.18 0.54
N LEU A 181 -10.67 -13.14 0.91
CA LEU A 181 -10.38 -14.58 0.86
C LEU A 181 -10.28 -15.11 -0.57
N SER A 182 -10.96 -14.46 -1.52
CA SER A 182 -10.93 -14.83 -2.93
C SER A 182 -9.91 -13.98 -3.68
N THR A 183 -9.21 -14.59 -4.65
CA THR A 183 -8.38 -13.87 -5.63
C THR A 183 -9.23 -13.16 -6.69
N ARG A 184 -10.54 -13.40 -6.72
CA ARG A 184 -11.46 -12.67 -7.61
C ARG A 184 -11.69 -11.26 -7.06
N PHE A 185 -11.37 -10.27 -7.89
CA PHE A 185 -11.67 -8.87 -7.66
C PHE A 185 -12.33 -8.24 -8.89
N ALA A 186 -13.08 -7.17 -8.68
CA ALA A 186 -13.61 -6.33 -9.76
C ALA A 186 -12.86 -4.99 -9.79
N VAL A 187 -12.62 -4.44 -10.97
CA VAL A 187 -12.03 -3.10 -11.12
C VAL A 187 -13.11 -2.14 -11.62
N GLY A 188 -13.43 -1.14 -10.81
CA GLY A 188 -14.33 -0.05 -11.18
C GLY A 188 -13.58 1.27 -11.30
N ARG A 189 -13.99 2.13 -12.23
CA ARG A 189 -13.64 3.56 -12.19
C ARG A 189 -14.83 4.29 -11.63
N GLU A 190 -14.76 4.67 -10.36
CA GLU A 190 -15.82 5.45 -9.76
C GLU A 190 -15.45 6.94 -9.83
N LYS A 191 -16.36 7.75 -10.36
CA LYS A 191 -16.15 9.21 -10.53
C LYS A 191 -16.34 10.00 -9.22
N ARG A 192 -16.58 9.34 -8.09
CA ARG A 192 -17.25 9.95 -6.94
C ARG A 192 -16.61 9.50 -5.64
N TRP A 193 -15.99 10.45 -4.95
CA TRP A 193 -15.57 10.35 -3.57
C TRP A 193 -16.79 10.39 -2.66
N GLY A 194 -16.88 9.40 -1.79
CA GLY A 194 -17.61 9.49 -0.54
C GLY A 194 -17.10 8.40 0.38
N GLU A 195 -17.09 8.68 1.68
CA GLU A 195 -16.72 7.70 2.68
C GLU A 195 -17.84 6.65 2.73
N CYS A 196 -17.63 5.50 2.09
CA CYS A 196 -18.62 4.42 2.01
C CYS A 196 -18.87 3.70 3.35
N THR A 197 -18.32 4.24 4.44
CA THR A 197 -18.58 3.79 5.79
C THR A 197 -19.30 4.93 6.50
N ALA A 198 -20.62 4.81 6.69
CA ALA A 198 -21.29 5.64 7.68
C ALA A 198 -20.52 5.48 9.01
N PHE A 199 -20.19 6.58 9.67
CA PHE A 199 -19.41 6.66 10.92
C PHE A 199 -19.86 5.68 12.03
N TYR A 200 -21.04 5.10 11.92
CA TYR A 200 -21.68 4.21 12.89
C TYR A 200 -21.24 2.73 12.82
N PHE A 201 -20.38 2.33 11.88
CA PHE A 201 -20.01 0.90 11.70
C PHE A 201 -18.50 0.59 11.75
N TRP A 202 -17.67 1.49 12.29
CA TRP A 202 -16.21 1.28 12.38
C TRP A 202 -15.79 0.06 13.20
N ARG A 203 -14.80 -0.68 12.69
CA ARG A 203 -14.22 -1.86 13.36
C ARG A 203 -12.71 -1.83 13.23
N ILE A 204 -12.00 -1.58 14.33
CA ILE A 204 -10.53 -1.66 14.36
C ILE A 204 -10.01 -3.06 13.97
N GLU A 205 -10.86 -4.08 14.09
CA GLU A 205 -10.54 -5.43 13.65
C GLU A 205 -10.32 -5.51 12.14
N ASP A 206 -11.08 -4.73 11.36
CA ASP A 206 -10.93 -4.70 9.91
C ASP A 206 -9.57 -4.12 9.53
N HIS A 207 -9.05 -3.13 10.27
CA HIS A 207 -7.69 -2.60 10.10
C HIS A 207 -6.59 -3.66 10.28
N ARG A 208 -6.84 -4.68 11.10
CA ARG A 208 -5.87 -5.72 11.46
C ARG A 208 -6.00 -6.99 10.62
N HIS A 209 -6.94 -7.03 9.67
CA HIS A 209 -7.25 -8.21 8.88
C HIS A 209 -7.18 -7.96 7.38
N TYR A 210 -6.35 -8.72 6.67
CA TYR A 210 -6.30 -8.74 5.21
C TYR A 210 -6.07 -10.16 4.72
N PHE A 211 -6.64 -10.50 3.56
CA PHE A 211 -6.47 -11.81 2.92
C PHE A 211 -6.77 -13.02 3.83
N GLY A 212 -7.75 -12.88 4.72
CA GLY A 212 -8.09 -13.91 5.71
C GLY A 212 -7.08 -14.10 6.85
N LYS A 213 -6.13 -13.18 7.01
CA LYS A 213 -5.08 -13.24 8.04
C LYS A 213 -5.15 -12.01 8.94
N GLN A 214 -4.97 -12.23 10.23
CA GLN A 214 -4.62 -11.16 11.17
C GLN A 214 -3.15 -10.80 10.93
N VAL A 215 -2.87 -9.53 10.64
CA VAL A 215 -1.56 -9.05 10.18
C VAL A 215 -0.43 -9.41 11.17
N ALA A 216 -0.64 -9.15 12.46
CA ALA A 216 0.36 -9.39 13.49
C ALA A 216 0.59 -10.88 13.74
N ASP A 217 -0.47 -11.69 13.80
CA ASP A 217 -0.33 -13.14 14.00
C ASP A 217 0.40 -13.79 12.81
N PHE A 218 0.10 -13.31 11.59
CA PHE A 218 0.83 -13.73 10.40
C PHE A 218 2.31 -13.34 10.47
N GLY A 219 2.63 -12.13 10.92
CA GLY A 219 4.01 -11.66 11.15
C GLY A 219 4.76 -12.51 12.19
N HIS A 220 4.17 -12.72 13.37
CA HIS A 220 4.76 -13.54 14.43
C HIS A 220 4.97 -15.00 14.01
N SER A 221 4.14 -15.51 13.09
CA SER A 221 4.34 -16.85 12.52
C SER A 221 5.50 -16.94 11.49
N GLY A 222 6.17 -15.83 11.20
CA GLY A 222 7.22 -15.75 10.18
C GLY A 222 6.68 -15.65 8.74
N CYS A 223 5.44 -15.18 8.59
CA CYS A 223 4.74 -15.03 7.31
C CYS A 223 4.66 -16.32 6.47
N VAL A 224 4.52 -17.46 7.15
CA VAL A 224 4.37 -18.77 6.50
C VAL A 224 2.90 -19.14 6.31
N GLY A 225 2.59 -19.78 5.18
CA GLY A 225 1.23 -20.27 4.85
C GLY A 225 0.64 -19.62 3.61
N LYS A 226 -0.41 -20.26 3.06
CA LYS A 226 -1.08 -19.79 1.83
C LYS A 226 -1.89 -18.51 2.09
N ILE A 227 -1.85 -17.60 1.12
CA ILE A 227 -2.55 -16.31 1.02
C ILE A 227 -3.29 -16.26 -0.33
#